data_AF-A0A3V3CBS9-F1
#
_entry.id   AF-A0A3V3CBS9-F1
#
_cell.length_a   1.000
_cell.length_b   1.000
_cell.length_c   1.000
_cell.angle_alpha   90.00
_cell.angle_beta   90.00
_cell.angle_gamma   90.00
#
_symmetry.space_group_name_H-M   'P 1'
#
loop_
_entity.id
_entity.type
_entity.pdbx_description
1 polymer ?
#
loop_
_entity_poly.entity_id
_entity_poly.type
_entity_poly.pdbx_seq_one_letter_code
_entity_poly.pdbx_strand_id
1 'polypeptide(L)'
;MKTIQIFDPALCCSSGVCGPETDPALVAFAADFEWARTQGVNIERFNLAQQPLLFAQNEIVKGFLARSGKEALPLILVDGEVALAGRYPRREELARWMGLTVYSSFTPATSSCCGGDKCC
;
A
#
# COMPACT_ATOMS: atom_id res chain seq x y z
N MET A 1 3.60 -6.58 -18.75
CA MET A 1 4.03 -6.46 -17.34
C MET A 1 2.82 -6.08 -16.54
N LYS A 2 2.67 -6.59 -15.33
CA LYS A 2 1.54 -6.19 -14.49
C LYS A 2 1.72 -4.75 -14.01
N THR A 3 0.64 -3.99 -13.92
CA THR A 3 0.67 -2.60 -13.43
C THR A 3 -0.21 -2.47 -12.20
N ILE A 4 0.33 -1.86 -11.15
CA ILE A 4 -0.42 -1.48 -9.94
C ILE A 4 -0.77 -0.01 -10.06
N GLN A 5 -2.04 0.32 -9.94
CA GLN A 5 -2.53 1.71 -9.92
C GLN A 5 -3.16 2.00 -8.57
N ILE A 6 -2.76 3.08 -7.92
CA ILE A 6 -3.21 3.46 -6.59
C ILE A 6 -3.89 4.82 -6.68
N PHE A 7 -5.18 4.83 -6.41
CA PHE A 7 -6.02 6.01 -6.37
C PHE A 7 -6.13 6.46 -4.92
N ASP A 8 -5.33 7.45 -4.56
CA ASP A 8 -5.22 7.99 -3.21
C ASP A 8 -6.41 8.91 -2.86
N PRO A 9 -6.76 9.04 -1.57
CA PRO A 9 -7.66 10.09 -1.10
C PRO A 9 -7.09 11.48 -1.43
N ALA A 10 -7.86 12.53 -1.12
CA ALA A 10 -7.41 13.91 -1.26
C ALA A 10 -6.30 14.21 -0.23
N LEU A 11 -5.05 13.96 -0.61
CA LEU A 11 -3.85 14.20 0.22
C LEU A 11 -3.24 15.57 -0.09
N CYS A 12 -2.55 16.17 0.88
CA CYS A 12 -1.83 17.43 0.68
C CYS A 12 -0.62 17.31 -0.26
N CYS A 13 -0.02 16.11 -0.37
CA CYS A 13 1.12 15.78 -1.23
C CYS A 13 1.01 14.34 -1.74
N SER A 14 1.88 13.96 -2.68
CA SER A 14 1.85 12.66 -3.36
C SER A 14 2.04 11.45 -2.43
N SER A 15 2.85 11.60 -1.38
CA SER A 15 3.07 10.56 -0.37
C SER A 15 2.09 10.64 0.81
N GLY A 16 1.44 11.80 0.99
CA GLY A 16 0.57 12.10 2.13
C GLY A 16 1.29 12.19 3.49
N VAL A 17 2.62 12.15 3.55
CA VAL A 17 3.40 12.26 4.79
C VAL A 17 3.85 13.70 5.11
N CYS A 18 3.25 14.69 4.46
CA CYS A 18 3.54 16.11 4.67
C CYS A 18 2.61 16.69 5.75
N GLY A 19 3.14 17.09 6.90
CA GLY A 19 2.40 17.75 7.97
C GLY A 19 2.81 17.27 9.37
N PRO A 20 2.38 17.99 10.42
CA PRO A 20 2.73 17.64 11.80
C PRO A 20 2.06 16.35 12.29
N GLU A 21 0.92 15.96 11.69
CA GLU A 21 0.22 14.71 11.99
C GLU A 21 0.33 13.76 10.80
N THR A 22 1.30 12.85 10.88
CA THR A 22 1.56 11.87 9.82
C THR A 22 0.74 10.60 10.07
N ASP A 23 -0.04 10.14 9.09
CA ASP A 23 -0.72 8.84 9.17
C ASP A 23 0.31 7.70 9.15
N PRO A 24 0.38 6.85 10.19
CA PRO A 24 1.30 5.71 10.23
C PRO A 24 1.13 4.75 9.04
N ALA A 25 -0.08 4.63 8.48
CA ALA A 25 -0.33 3.79 7.32
C ALA A 25 0.35 4.34 6.06
N LEU A 26 0.37 5.67 5.88
CA LEU A 26 1.06 6.33 4.78
C LEU A 26 2.59 6.22 4.92
N VAL A 27 3.10 6.31 6.15
CA VAL A 27 4.53 6.13 6.43
C VAL A 27 4.98 4.70 6.11
N ALA A 28 4.25 3.69 6.60
CA ALA A 28 4.55 2.29 6.31
C ALA A 28 4.46 2.01 4.80
N PHE A 29 3.41 2.52 4.15
CA PHE A 29 3.23 2.35 2.71
C PHE A 29 4.32 3.04 1.90
N ALA A 30 4.82 4.22 2.30
CA ALA A 30 5.91 4.89 1.60
C ALA A 30 7.18 4.02 1.55
N ALA A 31 7.51 3.33 2.64
CA ALA A 31 8.64 2.39 2.67
C ALA A 31 8.42 1.18 1.75
N ASP A 32 7.21 0.63 1.72
CA ASP A 32 6.85 -0.50 0.86
C ASP A 32 6.75 -0.13 -0.62
N PHE A 33 6.29 1.09 -0.92
CA PHE A 33 6.27 1.65 -2.27
C PHE A 33 7.68 1.78 -2.84
N GLU A 34 8.61 2.38 -2.08
CA GLU A 34 10.01 2.50 -2.50
C GLU A 34 10.65 1.12 -2.67
N TRP A 35 10.44 0.20 -1.72
CA TRP A 35 10.88 -1.19 -1.86
C TRP A 35 10.39 -1.80 -3.17
N ALA A 36 9.10 -1.71 -3.47
CA ALA A 36 8.54 -2.28 -4.70
C ALA A 36 9.12 -1.64 -5.97
N ARG A 37 9.39 -0.32 -5.95
CA ARG A 37 10.09 0.38 -7.03
C ARG A 37 11.49 -0.19 -7.27
N THR A 38 12.25 -0.49 -6.21
CA THR A 38 13.58 -1.12 -6.34
C THR A 38 13.52 -2.55 -6.91
N GLN A 39 12.39 -3.24 -6.75
CA GLN A 39 12.15 -4.57 -7.34
C GLN A 39 11.67 -4.48 -8.80
N GLY A 40 11.58 -3.28 -9.39
CA GLY A 40 11.13 -3.07 -10.77
C GLY A 40 9.61 -3.15 -10.95
N VAL A 41 8.83 -3.04 -9.87
CA VAL A 41 7.36 -3.01 -9.97
C VAL A 41 6.91 -1.71 -10.63
N ASN A 42 6.01 -1.82 -11.62
CA ASN A 42 5.34 -0.67 -12.21
C ASN A 42 4.16 -0.24 -11.32
N ILE A 43 4.37 0.80 -10.51
CA ILE A 43 3.34 1.40 -9.64
C ILE A 43 3.07 2.84 -10.08
N GLU A 44 1.80 3.15 -10.35
CA GLU A 44 1.31 4.49 -10.61
C GLU A 44 0.45 4.96 -9.44
N ARG A 45 0.67 6.19 -8.97
CA ARG A 45 -0.12 6.80 -7.90
C ARG A 45 -0.83 8.04 -8.40
N PHE A 46 -2.09 8.18 -8.04
CA PHE A 46 -2.94 9.29 -8.40
C PHE A 46 -3.57 9.89 -7.16
N ASN A 47 -3.41 11.19 -6.94
CA ASN A 47 -4.01 11.89 -5.80
C ASN A 47 -5.28 12.61 -6.23
N LEU A 48 -6.41 12.33 -5.56
CA LEU A 48 -7.70 12.94 -5.89
C LEU A 48 -7.67 14.47 -5.85
N ALA A 49 -6.89 15.07 -4.94
CA ALA A 49 -6.77 16.52 -4.82
C ALA A 49 -6.01 17.16 -5.99
N GLN A 50 -5.09 16.41 -6.61
CA GLN A 50 -4.18 16.93 -7.65
C GLN A 50 -4.65 16.54 -9.06
N GLN A 51 -5.25 15.36 -9.20
CA GLN A 51 -5.57 14.75 -10.50
C GLN A 51 -7.02 14.22 -10.56
N PRO A 52 -8.05 15.00 -10.16
CA PRO A 52 -9.44 14.51 -10.09
C PRO A 52 -9.97 13.99 -11.43
N LEU A 53 -9.47 14.52 -12.56
CA LEU A 53 -9.86 14.08 -13.90
C LEU A 53 -9.48 12.62 -14.18
N LEU A 54 -8.38 12.11 -13.63
CA LEU A 54 -7.97 10.70 -13.84
C LEU A 54 -8.92 9.72 -13.12
N PHE A 55 -9.51 10.13 -12.00
CA PHE A 55 -10.52 9.36 -11.27
C PHE A 55 -11.84 9.32 -12.03
N ALA A 56 -12.20 10.42 -12.71
CA ALA A 56 -13.41 10.50 -13.52
C ALA A 56 -13.30 9.77 -14.87
N GLN A 57 -12.09 9.64 -15.42
CA GLN A 57 -11.86 8.98 -16.73
C GLN A 57 -11.73 7.45 -16.62
N ASN A 58 -11.36 6.93 -15.45
CA ASN A 58 -11.32 5.49 -15.23
C ASN A 58 -12.71 5.00 -14.76
N GLU A 59 -13.43 4.28 -15.63
CA GLU A 59 -14.80 3.84 -15.35
C GLU A 59 -14.93 2.95 -14.11
N ILE A 60 -13.89 2.17 -13.77
CA ILE A 60 -13.88 1.32 -12.57
C ILE A 60 -13.78 2.18 -11.32
N VAL A 61 -12.87 3.15 -11.31
CA VAL A 61 -12.67 4.09 -10.19
C VAL A 61 -13.90 4.98 -10.01
N LYS A 62 -14.41 5.56 -11.10
CA LYS A 62 -15.63 6.36 -11.12
C LYS A 62 -16.82 5.57 -10.59
N GLY A 63 -17.01 4.33 -11.04
CA GLY A 63 -18.07 3.45 -10.56
C GLY A 63 -17.92 3.11 -9.07
N PHE A 64 -16.69 2.88 -8.60
CA PHE A 64 -16.41 2.67 -7.18
C PHE A 64 -16.76 3.90 -6.35
N LEU A 65 -16.30 5.09 -6.75
CA LEU A 65 -16.58 6.34 -6.03
C LEU A 65 -18.09 6.66 -5.99
N ALA A 66 -18.82 6.39 -7.07
CA ALA A 66 -20.26 6.62 -7.11
C ALA A 66 -21.04 5.74 -6.11
N ARG A 67 -20.55 4.52 -5.81
CA ARG A 67 -21.21 3.58 -4.89
C ARG A 67 -20.73 3.71 -3.45
N SER A 68 -19.43 3.89 -3.26
CA SER A 68 -18.79 3.80 -1.94
C SER A 68 -18.39 5.17 -1.37
N GLY A 69 -18.38 6.22 -2.20
CA GLY A 69 -17.89 7.54 -1.82
C GLY A 69 -16.36 7.64 -1.78
N LYS A 70 -15.85 8.88 -1.71
CA LYS A 70 -14.41 9.18 -1.66
C LYS A 70 -13.73 8.74 -0.34
N GLU A 71 -14.50 8.56 0.72
CA GLU A 71 -14.00 8.09 2.03
C GLU A 71 -13.57 6.61 2.00
N ALA A 72 -13.95 5.87 0.95
CA ALA A 72 -13.54 4.49 0.74
C ALA A 72 -12.16 4.36 0.04
N LEU A 73 -11.50 5.48 -0.27
CA LEU A 73 -10.14 5.50 -0.79
C LEU A 73 -9.12 5.17 0.33
N PRO A 74 -7.91 4.66 0.01
CA PRO A 74 -7.39 4.44 -1.34
C PRO A 74 -8.04 3.26 -2.07
N LEU A 75 -8.07 3.31 -3.40
CA LEU A 75 -8.48 2.20 -4.26
C LEU A 75 -7.28 1.71 -5.08
N ILE A 76 -7.01 0.41 -5.04
CA ILE A 76 -5.88 -0.22 -5.70
C ILE A 76 -6.40 -1.10 -6.83
N LEU A 77 -5.90 -0.85 -8.03
CA LEU A 77 -6.10 -1.71 -9.20
C LEU A 77 -4.83 -2.49 -9.51
N VAL A 78 -4.97 -3.75 -9.90
CA VAL A 78 -3.90 -4.57 -10.47
C VAL A 78 -4.39 -5.01 -11.85
N ASP A 79 -3.66 -4.65 -12.90
CA ASP A 79 -4.05 -4.91 -14.30
C ASP A 79 -5.45 -4.40 -14.64
N GLY A 80 -5.83 -3.26 -14.06
CA GLY A 80 -7.13 -2.64 -14.24
C GLY A 80 -8.24 -3.25 -13.38
N GLU A 81 -8.00 -4.32 -12.62
CA GLU A 81 -9.00 -4.94 -11.75
C GLU A 81 -8.87 -4.50 -10.30
N VAL A 82 -9.99 -4.35 -9.59
CA VAL A 82 -9.98 -3.96 -8.17
C VAL A 82 -9.33 -5.06 -7.34
N ALA A 83 -8.22 -4.73 -6.67
CA ALA A 83 -7.48 -5.65 -5.81
C ALA A 83 -7.66 -5.34 -4.32
N LEU A 84 -7.76 -4.06 -3.95
CA LEU A 84 -7.88 -3.62 -2.56
C LEU A 84 -8.55 -2.24 -2.49
N ALA A 85 -9.30 -1.98 -1.41
CA ALA A 85 -9.91 -0.69 -1.15
C ALA A 85 -9.90 -0.35 0.36
N GLY A 86 -9.89 0.93 0.69
CA GLY A 86 -9.99 1.46 2.06
C GLY A 86 -8.73 1.34 2.92
N ARG A 87 -7.65 0.76 2.40
CA ARG A 87 -6.32 0.76 3.03
C ARG A 87 -5.21 0.59 2.01
N TYR A 88 -4.01 0.98 2.39
CA TYR A 88 -2.81 0.72 1.61
C TYR A 88 -2.42 -0.76 1.63
N PRO A 89 -1.81 -1.27 0.54
CA PRO A 89 -1.30 -2.64 0.49
C PRO A 89 -0.03 -2.77 1.32
N ARG A 90 0.15 -3.96 1.90
CA ARG A 90 1.41 -4.36 2.56
C ARG A 90 2.39 -4.89 1.53
N ARG A 91 3.67 -4.93 1.91
CA ARG A 91 4.75 -5.55 1.12
C ARG A 91 4.40 -6.92 0.55
N GLU A 92 3.78 -7.79 1.35
CA GLU A 92 3.45 -9.15 0.91
C GLU A 92 2.38 -9.16 -0.19
N GLU A 93 1.47 -8.19 -0.18
CA GLU A 93 0.43 -8.05 -1.19
C GLU A 93 1.03 -7.53 -2.51
N LEU A 94 1.88 -6.49 -2.43
CA LEU A 94 2.62 -5.97 -3.58
C LEU A 94 3.44 -7.08 -4.25
N ALA A 95 4.14 -7.88 -3.45
CA ALA A 95 4.94 -8.98 -3.95
C ALA A 95 4.09 -10.07 -4.60
N ARG A 96 2.98 -10.46 -3.95
CA ARG A 96 2.07 -11.49 -4.47
C ARG A 96 1.48 -11.07 -5.81
N TRP A 97 1.04 -9.83 -5.95
CA TRP A 97 0.45 -9.33 -7.19
C TRP A 97 1.46 -9.35 -8.35
N MET A 98 2.73 -9.08 -8.04
CA MET A 98 3.80 -8.96 -9.02
C MET A 98 4.61 -10.25 -9.22
N GLY A 99 4.27 -11.33 -8.51
CA GLY A 99 5.01 -12.60 -8.58
C GLY A 99 6.43 -12.51 -8.00
N LEU A 100 6.69 -11.57 -7.10
CA LEU A 100 7.98 -11.43 -6.43
C LEU A 100 8.08 -12.41 -5.25
N THR A 101 9.25 -13.02 -5.08
CA THR A 101 9.55 -13.83 -3.90
C THR A 101 9.99 -12.91 -2.77
N VAL A 102 9.14 -12.72 -1.75
CA VAL A 102 9.57 -12.03 -0.52
C VAL A 102 10.23 -13.06 0.37
N TYR A 103 11.53 -12.92 0.59
CA TYR A 103 12.17 -13.60 1.71
C TYR A 103 11.72 -12.87 2.97
N SER A 104 10.78 -13.48 3.71
CA SER A 104 10.41 -12.98 5.02
C SER A 104 11.64 -13.11 5.92
N SER A 105 12.36 -12.01 6.13
CA SER A 105 13.33 -11.89 7.21
C SER A 105 12.57 -11.63 8.51
N PHE A 106 11.68 -12.55 8.87
CA PHE A 106 11.13 -12.63 10.21
C PHE A 106 11.64 -13.93 10.81
N THR A 107 12.83 -13.88 11.39
CA THR A 107 13.16 -14.82 12.47
C THR A 107 12.25 -14.45 13.64
N PRO A 108 11.30 -15.30 14.06
CA PRO A 108 10.73 -15.10 15.37
C PRO A 108 11.91 -15.20 16.35
N ALA A 109 12.13 -14.16 17.14
CA ALA A 109 13.00 -14.25 18.30
C ALA A 109 12.35 -15.21 19.30
N THR A 110 12.46 -16.52 19.06
CA THR A 110 12.32 -17.54 20.09
C THR A 110 13.63 -17.55 20.86
N SER A 111 13.80 -16.60 21.79
CA SER A 111 14.51 -16.90 23.03
C SER A 111 13.47 -16.94 24.14
N SER A 112 12.82 -18.10 24.21
CA SER A 112 12.34 -18.67 25.45
C SER A 112 13.46 -18.54 26.49
N CYS A 113 13.32 -17.59 27.42
CA CYS A 113 14.09 -17.57 28.66
C CYS A 113 13.53 -18.66 29.57
N CYS A 114 13.69 -19.91 29.17
CA CYS A 114 13.50 -21.06 30.04
C CYS A 114 14.60 -21.05 31.11
N GLY A 115 14.16 -21.23 32.36
CA GLY A 115 14.98 -21.24 33.55
C GLY A 115 16.14 -22.22 33.47
N GLY A 116 17.31 -21.74 33.89
CA GLY A 116 18.41 -22.57 34.31
C GLY A 116 18.53 -22.46 35.82
N ASP A 117 18.12 -23.52 36.52
CA ASP A 117 18.57 -23.88 37.85
C ASP A 117 20.08 -23.64 37.99
N LYS A 118 20.47 -22.60 38.75
CA LYS A 118 21.71 -22.66 39.50
C LYS A 118 21.43 -23.40 40.80
N CYS A 119 21.44 -24.72 40.67
CA CYS A 119 22.03 -25.58 41.68
C CYS A 119 23.57 -25.38 41.66
N CYS A 120 24.14 -25.40 42.87
CA CYS A 120 25.57 -25.27 43.24
C CYS A 120 26.09 -23.84 43.39
#